data_AF-A0A3D9GHU0-F1
#
_entry.id   AF-A0A3D9GHU0-F1
#
_cell.length_a   1.000
_cell.length_b   1.000
_cell.length_c   1.000
_cell.angle_alpha   90.00
_cell.angle_beta   90.00
_cell.angle_gamma   90.00
#
_symmetry.space_group_name_H-M   'P 1'
#
loop_
_entity.id
_entity.type
_entity.pdbx_description
1 polymer ?
#
loop_
_entity_poly.entity_id
_entity_poly.type
_entity_poly.pdbx_seq_one_letter_code
_entity_poly.pdbx_strand_id
1 'polypeptide(L)' 'MKRVNLERIKDLRKKAGLSLEYMAKTLGYESPNGYYYLEIGRGKFPAEALAKVADEFQVPIDSLFFVE' A
#
# COMPACT_ATOMS: atom_id res chain seq x y z
N MET A 1 18.83 4.62 2.04
CA MET A 1 17.82 3.61 2.45
C MET A 1 16.59 3.87 1.61
N LYS A 2 16.09 2.90 0.84
CA LYS A 2 14.93 3.12 -0.05
C LYS A 2 13.73 3.64 0.75
N ARG A 3 13.14 4.76 0.35
CA ARG A 3 11.96 5.35 0.98
C ARG A 3 10.70 4.90 0.25
N VAL A 4 9.70 4.43 1.00
CA VAL A 4 8.40 4.01 0.44
C VAL A 4 7.66 5.22 -0.11
N ASN A 5 7.10 5.08 -1.31
CA ASN A 5 6.27 6.08 -1.96
C ASN A 5 4.78 5.80 -1.66
N LEU A 6 4.27 6.43 -0.60
CA LEU A 6 2.88 6.25 -0.15
C LEU A 6 1.85 6.81 -1.15
N GLU A 7 2.20 7.88 -1.86
CA GLU A 7 1.34 8.46 -2.89
C GLU A 7 1.16 7.48 -4.05
N ARG A 8 2.22 6.79 -4.47
CA ARG A 8 2.15 5.76 -5.50
C ARG A 8 1.21 4.62 -5.12
N ILE A 9 1.29 4.13 -3.88
CA ILE A 9 0.42 3.06 -3.38
C ILE A 9 -1.04 3.53 -3.37
N LYS A 10 -1.29 4.74 -2.87
CA LYS A 10 -2.62 5.36 -2.86
C LYS A 10 -3.20 5.53 -4.26
N ASP A 11 -2.37 5.92 -5.22
CA ASP A 11 -2.77 6.09 -6.61
C ASP A 11 -3.08 4.75 -7.28
N LEU A 12 -2.30 3.70 -7.02
CA LEU A 12 -2.61 2.34 -7.51
C LEU A 12 -3.99 1.90 -7.05
N ARG A 13 -4.27 2.02 -5.75
CA ARG A 13 -5.59 1.69 -5.19
C ARG A 13 -6.71 2.49 -5.85
N LYS A 14 -6.55 3.82 -5.94
CA LYS A 14 -7.57 4.69 -6.54
C LYS A 14 -7.82 4.37 -8.02
N LYS A 15 -6.76 4.13 -8.79
CA LYS A 15 -6.87 3.76 -10.22
C LYS A 15 -7.55 2.41 -10.42
N ALA A 16 -7.33 1.47 -9.50
CA ALA A 16 -8.02 0.18 -9.48
C ALA A 16 -9.46 0.25 -8.96
N GLY A 17 -9.93 1.42 -8.48
CA GLY A 17 -11.28 1.57 -7.90
C GLY A 17 -11.49 0.82 -6.59
N LEU A 18 -10.40 0.41 -5.91
CA LEU A 18 -10.47 -0.39 -4.70
C LEU A 18 -10.72 0.47 -3.46
N SER A 19 -11.61 -0.03 -2.58
CA SER A 19 -11.94 0.63 -1.32
C SER A 19 -10.83 0.43 -0.28
N LEU A 20 -10.83 1.27 0.76
CA LEU A 20 -9.94 1.09 1.91
C LEU A 20 -10.25 -0.21 2.66
N GLU A 21 -11.54 -0.59 2.75
CA GLU A 21 -12.00 -1.85 3.33
C GLU A 21 -11.43 -3.06 2.58
N TYR A 22 -11.45 -3.02 1.25
CA TYR A 22 -10.90 -4.08 0.43
C TYR A 22 -9.41 -4.28 0.72
N MET A 23 -8.62 -3.21 0.65
CA MET A 23 -7.19 -3.28 0.90
C MET A 23 -6.87 -3.68 2.34
N ALA A 24 -7.64 -3.18 3.32
CA ALA A 24 -7.49 -3.58 4.72
C ALA A 24 -7.64 -5.10 4.86
N LYS A 25 -8.72 -5.67 4.31
CA LYS A 25 -8.97 -7.11 4.35
C LYS A 25 -7.90 -7.91 3.62
N THR A 26 -7.50 -7.51 2.42
CA THR A 26 -6.44 -8.17 1.63
C THR A 26 -5.11 -8.22 2.40
N LEU A 27 -4.79 -7.15 3.13
CA LEU A 27 -3.54 -7.06 3.88
C LEU A 27 -3.63 -7.67 5.29
N GLY A 28 -4.84 -8.01 5.76
CA GLY A 28 -5.08 -8.64 7.06
C GLY A 28 -5.33 -7.66 8.21
N TYR A 29 -5.78 -6.44 7.91
CA TYR A 29 -6.19 -5.45 8.91
C TYR A 29 -7.67 -5.62 9.27
N GLU A 30 -7.99 -5.43 10.55
CA GLU A 30 -9.36 -5.55 11.07
C GLU A 30 -10.29 -4.38 10.68
N SER A 31 -9.74 -3.25 10.23
CA SER A 31 -10.54 -2.07 9.85
C SER A 31 -9.93 -1.29 8.68
N PRO A 32 -10.76 -0.56 7.90
CA PRO A 32 -10.31 0.38 6.87
C PRO A 32 -9.29 1.39 7.36
N ASN A 33 -9.44 1.81 8.62
CA ASN A 33 -8.57 2.81 9.24
C ASN A 33 -7.13 2.31 9.35
N GLY A 34 -6.93 1.00 9.59
CA GLY A 34 -5.61 0.39 9.65
C GLY A 34 -4.84 0.61 8.36
N TYR A 35 -5.46 0.33 7.21
CA TYR A 35 -4.87 0.58 5.90
C TYR A 35 -4.78 2.08 5.57
N TYR A 36 -5.80 2.87 5.88
CA TYR A 36 -5.81 4.32 5.67
C TYR A 36 -4.60 5.01 6.32
N TYR A 37 -4.26 4.63 7.56
CA TYR A 37 -3.11 5.19 8.27
C TYR A 37 -1.78 4.94 7.57
N LEU A 38 -1.65 3.84 6.82
CA LEU A 38 -0.47 3.59 6.01
C LEU A 38 -0.38 4.57 4.83
N GLU A 39 -1.48 4.77 4.10
CA GLU A 39 -1.50 5.67 2.93
C GLU A 39 -1.23 7.14 3.28
N ILE A 40 -1.59 7.57 4.49
CA ILE A 40 -1.34 8.95 4.96
C ILE A 40 -0.06 9.10 5.79
N GLY A 41 0.71 8.03 5.96
CA GLY A 41 2.00 8.05 6.68
C GLY A 41 1.89 8.15 8.20
N ARG A 42 0.72 7.86 8.78
CA ARG A 42 0.56 7.70 10.24
C ARG A 42 1.05 6.34 10.73
N GLY A 43 1.10 5.35 9.84
CA GLY A 43 1.71 4.05 10.06
C GLY A 43 2.84 3.79 9.05
N LYS A 44 3.67 2.79 9.35
CA LYS A 44 4.68 2.29 8.41
C LYS A 44 4.19 0.99 7.80
N PHE A 45 4.34 0.85 6.48
CA PHE A 45 4.11 -0.44 5.83
C PHE A 45 5.15 -1.47 6.29
N PRO A 46 4.73 -2.61 6.84
CA PRO A 46 5.61 -3.78 7.00
C PRO A 46 6.05 -4.31 5.63
N ALA A 47 7.20 -4.98 5.57
CA ALA A 47 7.72 -5.56 4.32
C ALA A 47 6.73 -6.53 3.67
N GLU A 48 6.08 -7.38 4.47
CA GLU A 48 5.04 -8.32 4.01
C GLU A 48 3.84 -7.61 3.39
N ALA A 49 3.44 -6.46 3.94
CA ALA A 49 2.34 -5.68 3.38
C ALA A 49 2.75 -5.03 2.05
N LEU A 50 4.00 -4.58 1.90
CA LEU A 50 4.50 -4.06 0.61
C LEU A 50 4.53 -5.15 -0.46
N ALA A 51 4.95 -6.37 -0.11
CA ALA A 51 4.93 -7.50 -1.02
C ALA A 51 3.50 -7.80 -1.49
N LYS A 52 2.53 -7.89 -0.56
CA LYS A 52 1.12 -8.08 -0.91
C LYS A 52 0.55 -6.94 -1.76
N VAL A 53 0.94 -5.68 -1.52
CA VAL A 53 0.53 -4.54 -2.36
C VAL A 53 1.11 -4.69 -3.77
N ALA A 54 2.38 -5.08 -3.90
CA ALA A 54 3.01 -5.31 -5.19
C ALA A 54 2.30 -6.43 -5.97
N ASP A 55 1.97 -7.52 -5.29
CA ASP A 55 1.24 -8.65 -5.86
C ASP A 55 -0.20 -8.26 -6.24
N GLU A 56 -0.94 -7.55 -5.38
CA GLU A 56 -2.32 -7.10 -5.64
C GLU A 56 -2.39 -6.24 -6.90
N PHE A 57 -1.42 -5.35 -7.11
CA PHE A 57 -1.39 -4.46 -8.27
C PHE A 57 -0.56 -4.98 -9.44
N GLN A 58 0.01 -6.19 -9.33
CA GLN A 58 0.87 -6.80 -10.34
C GLN A 58 2.00 -5.86 -10.81
N VAL A 59 2.62 -5.15 -9.86
CA VAL A 59 3.74 -4.24 -10.11
C VAL A 59 5.01 -4.76 -9.44
N PRO A 60 6.20 -4.46 -9.98
CA PRO A 60 7.45 -4.77 -9.28
C PRO A 60 7.48 -4.06 -7.92
N ILE A 61 7.91 -4.75 -6.87
CA ILE A 61 7.96 -4.19 -5.50
C ILE A 61 8.83 -2.93 -5.43
N ASP A 62 9.90 -2.86 -6.24
CA ASP A 62 10.77 -1.69 -6.35
C ASP A 62 10.03 -0.43 -6.81
N SER A 63 8.94 -0.57 -7.57
CA SER A 63 8.11 0.56 -8.03
C SER A 63 7.32 1.23 -6.90
N LEU A 64 7.25 0.61 -5.71
CA LEU A 64 6.62 1.17 -4.52
C LEU A 64 7.56 2.09 -3.73
N PHE A 65 8.80 2.26 -4.17
CA PHE A 65 9.80 3.13 -3.55
C PHE A 65 10.12 4.32 -4.48
N PHE A 66 10.69 5.38 -3.92
CA PHE A 66 11.24 6.46 -4.74
C PHE A 66 12.46 5.96 -5.53
N VAL A 67 12.57 6.39 -6.78
CA VAL A 67 13.77 6.21 -7.60
C VAL A 67 14.76 7.30 -7.18
N GLU A 68 15.93 6.90 -6.67
CA GLU A 68 17.08 7.79 -6.41
C GLU A 68 18.07 7.70 -7.57
#